data_AF-A0A974Y4K8-F1
#
_entry.id   AF-A0A974Y4K8-F1
#
_cell.length_a   1.000
_cell.length_b   1.000
_cell.length_c   1.000
_cell.angle_alpha   90.00
_cell.angle_beta   90.00
_cell.angle_gamma   90.00
#
_symmetry.space_group_name_H-M   'P 1'
#
loop_
_entity.id
_entity.type
_entity.pdbx_description
1 polymer ?
#
loop_
_entity_poly.entity_id
_entity_poly.type
_entity_poly.pdbx_seq_one_letter_code
_entity_poly.pdbx_strand_id
1 'polypeptide(L)'
;MKDKEPIKDVVCGMWVDPTSFGAEYLGRHFAFCTAQCRERFLANPHLYVGLPGRPAPKQSGQTVLKRRRFVLDTALDAYQADSVRARVGALMGIEAVEVRGAEIVVTYDLLQATAAQIEAAFADAGARLGSGWAERLRRGFVHYTEECEIGQLQVGPPSGCH
;
A
#
# COMPACT_ATOMS: atom_id res chain seq x y z
N MET A 1 -13.33 34.66 -14.36
CA MET A 1 -13.46 33.40 -13.62
C MET A 1 -12.40 33.42 -12.53
N LYS A 2 -12.74 33.09 -11.27
CA LYS A 2 -11.73 33.09 -10.19
C LYS A 2 -10.82 31.89 -10.41
N ASP A 3 -9.58 32.12 -10.82
CA ASP A 3 -8.50 31.13 -10.75
C ASP A 3 -8.40 30.66 -9.30
N LYS A 4 -8.82 29.42 -9.04
CA LYS A 4 -8.64 28.81 -7.72
C LYS A 4 -7.18 28.37 -7.63
N GLU A 5 -6.51 28.77 -6.55
CA GLU A 5 -5.11 28.44 -6.34
C GLU A 5 -4.91 26.92 -6.29
N PRO A 6 -3.94 26.36 -7.02
CA PRO A 6 -3.75 24.92 -7.09
C PRO A 6 -3.37 24.37 -5.70
N ILE A 7 -3.92 23.20 -5.36
CA ILE A 7 -3.63 22.50 -4.11
C ILE A 7 -2.61 21.40 -4.40
N LYS A 8 -1.65 21.22 -3.49
CA LYS A 8 -0.68 20.12 -3.58
C LYS A 8 -1.32 18.81 -3.09
N ASP A 9 -1.33 17.80 -3.95
CA ASP A 9 -1.68 16.43 -3.61
C ASP A 9 -0.69 15.90 -2.55
N VAL A 10 -1.17 15.55 -1.36
CA VAL A 10 -0.34 15.09 -0.24
C VAL A 10 0.21 13.67 -0.43
N VAL A 11 -0.33 12.89 -1.38
CA VAL A 11 0.04 11.50 -1.69
C VAL A 11 1.10 11.40 -2.77
N CYS A 12 1.14 12.29 -3.75
CA CYS A 12 2.19 12.26 -4.78
C CYS A 12 3.03 13.55 -4.87
N GLY A 13 2.55 14.66 -4.31
CA GLY A 13 3.21 15.96 -4.35
C GLY A 13 2.90 16.82 -5.58
N MET A 14 2.01 16.35 -6.47
CA MET A 14 1.59 17.06 -7.69
C MET A 14 0.65 18.22 -7.35
N TRP A 15 0.80 19.35 -8.05
CA TRP A 15 -0.14 20.47 -7.97
C TRP A 15 -1.37 20.21 -8.84
N VAL A 16 -2.57 20.32 -8.27
CA VAL A 16 -3.83 19.96 -8.93
C VAL A 16 -4.89 21.03 -8.72
N ASP A 17 -5.90 21.02 -9.59
CA ASP A 17 -7.07 21.87 -9.40
C ASP A 17 -7.81 21.45 -8.10
N PRO A 18 -8.27 22.41 -7.27
CA PRO A 18 -8.94 22.11 -6.01
C PRO A 18 -10.23 21.29 -6.12
N THR A 19 -10.83 21.16 -7.30
CA THR A 19 -12.03 20.34 -7.52
C THR A 19 -11.70 18.93 -8.01
N SER A 20 -10.43 18.65 -8.30
CA SER A 20 -9.98 17.34 -8.78
C SER A 20 -9.97 16.31 -7.65
N PHE A 21 -10.81 15.29 -7.79
CA PHE A 21 -10.88 14.12 -6.90
C PHE A 21 -10.95 14.48 -5.40
N GLY A 22 -11.74 15.50 -5.03
CA GLY A 22 -11.75 16.04 -3.67
C GLY A 22 -12.09 15.05 -2.53
N ALA A 23 -11.54 15.30 -1.35
CA ALA A 23 -11.93 14.63 -0.11
C ALA A 23 -11.86 15.59 1.08
N GLU A 24 -12.72 15.37 2.07
CA GLU A 24 -12.67 16.10 3.34
C GLU A 24 -12.14 15.19 4.44
N TYR A 25 -11.21 15.73 5.24
CA TYR A 25 -10.68 15.04 6.41
C TYR A 25 -10.38 16.05 7.53
N LEU A 26 -10.90 15.81 8.74
CA LEU A 26 -10.79 16.72 9.89
C LEU A 26 -11.21 18.17 9.56
N GLY A 27 -12.27 18.34 8.77
CA GLY A 27 -12.78 19.65 8.36
C GLY A 27 -11.88 20.40 7.37
N ARG A 28 -10.86 19.74 6.79
CA ARG A 28 -10.00 20.29 5.74
C ARG A 28 -10.29 19.61 4.42
N HIS A 29 -10.37 20.42 3.36
CA HIS A 29 -10.51 19.93 1.99
C HIS A 29 -9.14 19.59 1.38
N PHE A 30 -9.06 18.44 0.70
CA PHE A 30 -7.90 17.94 -0.03
C PHE A 30 -8.29 17.63 -1.49
N ALA A 31 -7.35 17.78 -2.41
CA ALA A 31 -7.51 17.43 -3.82
C ALA A 31 -6.38 16.50 -4.25
N PHE A 32 -6.66 15.64 -5.23
CA PHE A 32 -5.74 14.58 -5.66
C PHE A 32 -5.64 14.53 -7.18
N CYS A 33 -4.49 14.08 -7.70
CA CYS A 33 -4.27 13.99 -9.14
C CYS A 33 -5.06 12.86 -9.79
N THR A 34 -5.40 11.84 -9.01
CA THR A 34 -6.10 10.63 -9.46
C THR A 34 -7.01 10.10 -8.35
N ALA A 35 -8.02 9.31 -8.74
CA ALA A 35 -8.84 8.55 -7.78
C ALA A 35 -7.98 7.65 -6.88
N GLN A 36 -6.92 7.04 -7.41
CA GLN A 36 -6.02 6.19 -6.61
C GLN A 36 -5.29 6.97 -5.51
N CYS A 37 -4.84 8.20 -5.79
CA CYS A 37 -4.21 9.04 -4.75
C CYS A 37 -5.22 9.40 -3.65
N ARG A 38 -6.46 9.73 -4.03
CA ARG A 38 -7.55 9.97 -3.07
C ARG A 38 -7.85 8.74 -2.21
N GLU A 39 -7.94 7.56 -2.81
CA GLU A 39 -8.19 6.30 -2.10
C GLU A 39 -7.06 5.97 -1.11
N ARG A 40 -5.79 6.11 -1.53
CA ARG A 40 -4.63 5.93 -0.64
C ARG A 40 -4.68 6.87 0.56
N PHE A 41 -5.02 8.13 0.33
CA PHE A 41 -5.21 9.10 1.41
C PHE A 41 -6.32 8.67 2.35
N LEU A 42 -7.51 8.36 1.85
CA LEU A 42 -8.66 7.99 2.67
C LEU A 42 -8.43 6.71 3.48
N ALA A 43 -7.65 5.76 2.95
CA ALA A 43 -7.29 4.54 3.66
C ALA A 43 -6.42 4.82 4.91
N ASN A 44 -5.46 5.76 4.81
CA ASN A 44 -4.57 6.09 5.93
C ASN A 44 -4.20 7.59 5.94
N PRO A 45 -5.13 8.50 6.30
CA PRO A 45 -4.91 9.95 6.13
C PRO A 45 -3.73 10.48 6.97
N HIS A 46 -3.56 9.92 8.18
CA HIS A 46 -2.53 10.30 9.13
C HIS A 46 -1.10 10.12 8.60
N LEU A 47 -0.89 9.21 7.63
CA LEU A 47 0.42 9.02 6.98
C LEU A 47 0.85 10.24 6.15
N TYR A 48 -0.12 11.03 5.68
CA TYR A 48 0.08 12.11 4.73
C TYR A 48 -0.04 13.50 5.36
N VAL A 49 -0.97 13.68 6.31
CA VAL A 49 -1.26 15.00 6.91
C VAL A 49 -0.95 15.09 8.40
N GLY A 50 -0.56 13.99 9.03
CA GLY A 50 -0.23 13.93 10.45
C GLY A 50 -1.46 14.14 11.34
N LEU A 51 -1.22 14.31 12.62
CA LEU A 51 -2.23 14.67 13.62
C LEU A 51 -1.85 16.04 14.22
N PRO A 52 -2.80 16.78 14.83
CA PRO A 52 -2.45 18.00 15.55
C PRO A 52 -1.30 17.75 16.55
N GLY A 53 -0.19 18.48 16.40
CA GLY A 53 1.02 18.33 17.22
C GLY A 53 1.98 17.19 16.80
N ARG A 54 1.70 16.43 15.74
CA ARG A 54 2.58 15.39 15.20
C ARG A 54 2.66 15.48 13.67
N PRO A 55 3.85 15.77 13.09
CA PRO A 55 4.00 15.81 11.64
C PRO A 55 3.72 14.45 11.01
N ALA A 56 3.29 14.43 9.75
CA ALA A 56 3.03 13.18 9.05
C ALA A 56 4.35 12.42 8.81
N PRO A 57 4.37 11.08 8.92
CA PRO A 57 5.55 10.27 8.59
C PRO A 57 6.16 10.62 7.23
N LYS A 58 5.30 10.87 6.22
CA LYS A 58 5.74 11.28 4.89
C LYS A 58 6.46 12.63 4.86
N GLN A 59 6.04 13.58 5.70
CA GLN A 59 6.66 14.90 5.78
C GLN A 59 7.99 14.87 6.53
N SER A 60 8.15 13.90 7.43
CA SER A 60 9.37 13.67 8.22
C SER A 60 10.36 12.72 7.55
N GLY A 61 10.08 12.25 6.32
CA GLY A 61 10.94 11.29 5.61
C GLY A 61 11.02 9.92 6.29
N GLN A 62 10.02 9.56 7.10
CA GLN A 62 9.97 8.30 7.83
C GLN A 62 9.41 7.19 6.94
N THR A 63 10.01 6.00 7.00
CA THR A 63 9.50 4.79 6.37
C THR A 63 8.39 4.18 7.23
N VAL A 64 7.29 3.73 6.61
CA VAL A 64 6.18 3.10 7.33
C VAL A 64 6.02 1.66 6.87
N LEU A 65 6.79 0.77 7.48
CA LEU A 65 6.83 -0.64 7.09
C LEU A 65 5.58 -1.40 7.57
N LYS A 66 4.95 -2.11 6.64
CA LYS A 66 3.88 -3.07 6.88
C LYS A 66 4.32 -4.45 6.42
N ARG A 67 4.01 -5.47 7.21
CA ARG A 67 4.22 -6.88 6.86
C ARG A 67 2.87 -7.48 6.47
N ARG A 68 2.81 -8.16 5.33
CA ARG A 68 1.59 -8.80 4.82
C ARG A 68 1.89 -10.22 4.40
N ARG A 69 1.06 -11.14 4.90
CA ARG A 69 1.10 -12.56 4.57
C ARG A 69 0.07 -12.87 3.49
N PHE A 70 0.48 -13.72 2.56
CA PHE A 70 -0.31 -14.24 1.47
C PHE A 70 -0.16 -15.77 1.48
N VAL A 71 -1.27 -16.49 1.32
CA VAL A 71 -1.26 -17.96 1.29
C VAL A 71 -1.85 -18.41 -0.04
N LEU A 72 -1.16 -19.32 -0.73
CA LEU A 72 -1.58 -19.87 -2.01
C LEU A 72 -2.21 -21.25 -1.83
N ASP A 73 -3.03 -21.68 -2.79
CA ASP A 73 -3.63 -23.03 -2.79
C ASP A 73 -2.59 -24.17 -2.91
N THR A 74 -1.40 -23.88 -3.43
CA THR A 74 -0.35 -24.87 -3.68
C THR A 74 1.01 -24.26 -3.40
N ALA A 75 1.93 -25.09 -2.91
CA ALA A 75 3.30 -24.69 -2.67
C ALA A 75 4.01 -24.30 -3.97
N LEU A 76 4.84 -23.25 -3.88
CA LEU A 76 5.73 -22.85 -4.96
C LEU A 76 6.94 -23.78 -5.02
N ASP A 77 7.31 -24.18 -6.23
CA ASP A 77 8.62 -24.74 -6.47
C ASP A 77 9.72 -23.65 -6.40
N ALA A 78 10.99 -24.07 -6.45
CA ALA A 78 12.12 -23.16 -6.32
C ALA A 78 12.14 -22.07 -7.41
N TYR A 79 11.81 -22.45 -8.66
CA TYR A 79 11.80 -21.51 -9.78
C TYR A 79 10.69 -20.47 -9.66
N GLN A 80 9.49 -20.92 -9.28
CA GLN A 80 8.35 -20.05 -9.02
C GLN A 80 8.63 -19.09 -7.86
N ALA A 81 9.20 -19.59 -6.76
CA ALA A 81 9.54 -18.78 -5.61
C ALA A 81 10.57 -17.69 -5.95
N ASP A 82 11.58 -18.01 -6.75
CA ASP A 82 12.59 -17.05 -7.20
C ASP A 82 12.02 -16.01 -8.17
N SER A 83 11.16 -16.42 -9.10
CA SER A 83 10.45 -15.50 -9.99
C SER A 83 9.59 -14.50 -9.21
N VAL A 84 8.84 -14.98 -8.21
CA VAL A 84 8.02 -14.15 -7.33
C VAL A 84 8.90 -13.17 -6.52
N ARG A 85 9.96 -13.66 -5.87
CA ARG A 85 10.90 -12.81 -5.13
C ARG A 85 11.48 -11.71 -6.00
N ALA A 86 11.96 -12.05 -7.19
CA ALA A 86 12.56 -11.09 -8.11
C ALA A 86 11.55 -10.02 -8.57
N ARG A 87 10.31 -10.42 -8.88
CA ARG A 87 9.30 -9.47 -9.41
C ARG A 87 8.77 -8.53 -8.34
N VAL A 88 8.40 -9.09 -7.19
CA VAL A 88 7.85 -8.31 -6.08
C VAL A 88 8.96 -7.46 -5.46
N GLY A 89 10.14 -8.02 -5.23
CA GLY A 89 11.28 -7.27 -4.68
C GLY A 89 11.78 -6.13 -5.56
N ALA A 90 11.45 -6.11 -6.86
CA ALA A 90 11.76 -5.00 -7.75
C ALA A 90 10.80 -3.80 -7.63
N LEU A 91 9.68 -3.94 -6.90
CA LEU A 91 8.79 -2.82 -6.63
C LEU A 91 9.43 -1.84 -5.65
N MET A 92 9.29 -0.55 -5.92
CA MET A 92 9.74 0.51 -5.01
C MET A 92 9.00 0.39 -3.68
N GLY A 93 9.75 0.36 -2.57
CA GLY A 93 9.21 0.28 -1.22
C GLY A 93 9.06 -1.14 -0.67
N ILE A 94 9.48 -2.18 -1.39
CA ILE A 94 9.55 -3.52 -0.81
C ILE A 94 10.86 -3.68 -0.04
N GLU A 95 10.75 -4.00 1.25
CA GLU A 95 11.87 -4.24 2.14
C GLU A 95 12.27 -5.72 2.13
N ALA A 96 11.29 -6.63 2.11
CA ALA A 96 11.54 -8.06 2.13
C ALA A 96 10.42 -8.86 1.45
N VAL A 97 10.81 -9.98 0.82
CA VAL A 97 9.89 -11.00 0.30
C VAL A 97 10.39 -12.38 0.75
N GLU A 98 9.66 -12.99 1.69
CA GLU A 98 9.91 -14.34 2.16
C GLU A 98 8.94 -15.30 1.48
N VAL A 99 9.41 -16.44 0.97
CA VAL A 99 8.56 -17.48 0.38
C VAL A 99 8.88 -18.81 1.03
N ARG A 100 7.87 -19.48 1.59
CA ARG A 100 7.97 -20.77 2.28
C ARG A 100 6.83 -21.68 1.84
N GLY A 101 7.12 -22.56 0.87
CA GLY A 101 6.10 -23.42 0.28
C GLY A 101 4.99 -22.58 -0.36
N ALA A 102 3.78 -22.63 0.20
CA ALA A 102 2.61 -21.88 -0.29
C ALA A 102 2.44 -20.51 0.37
N GLU A 103 3.26 -20.20 1.39
CA GLU A 103 3.18 -18.96 2.13
C GLU A 103 4.18 -17.94 1.58
N ILE A 104 3.71 -16.71 1.37
CA ILE A 104 4.54 -15.57 0.98
C ILE A 104 4.32 -14.46 2.00
N VAL A 105 5.39 -13.88 2.51
CA VAL A 105 5.34 -12.73 3.41
C VAL A 105 6.10 -11.57 2.76
N VAL A 106 5.44 -10.43 2.64
CA VAL A 106 6.01 -9.21 2.06
C VAL A 106 6.06 -8.12 3.12
N THR A 107 7.23 -7.56 3.35
CA THR A 107 7.42 -6.34 4.16
C THR A 107 7.61 -5.16 3.22
N TYR A 108 6.85 -4.09 3.38
CA TYR A 108 6.83 -2.96 2.45
C TYR A 108 6.48 -1.63 3.11
N ASP A 109 7.03 -0.55 2.59
CA ASP A 109 6.70 0.83 2.97
C ASP A 109 5.36 1.26 2.37
N LEU A 110 4.39 1.56 3.24
CA LEU A 110 3.05 2.03 2.87
C LEU A 110 3.07 3.36 2.10
N LEU A 111 4.11 4.17 2.28
CA LEU A 111 4.25 5.42 1.54
C LEU A 111 4.66 5.19 0.08
N GLN A 112 5.28 4.06 -0.24
CA GLN A 112 5.88 3.78 -1.55
C GLN A 112 5.14 2.69 -2.33
N ALA A 113 4.66 1.64 -1.65
CA ALA A 113 3.97 0.50 -2.26
C ALA A 113 2.55 0.31 -1.72
N THR A 114 1.64 -0.12 -2.60
CA THR A 114 0.28 -0.49 -2.24
C THR A 114 0.06 -2.00 -2.32
N ALA A 115 -0.93 -2.47 -1.57
CA ALA A 115 -1.47 -3.83 -1.67
C ALA A 115 -1.75 -4.25 -3.12
N ALA A 116 -2.45 -3.40 -3.88
CA ALA A 116 -2.83 -3.65 -5.26
C ALA A 116 -1.61 -3.75 -6.20
N GLN A 117 -0.56 -2.95 -5.99
CA GLN A 117 0.67 -3.06 -6.78
C GLN A 117 1.41 -4.37 -6.52
N ILE A 118 1.47 -4.81 -5.26
CA ILE A 118 2.06 -6.10 -4.88
C ILE A 118 1.25 -7.25 -5.50
N GLU A 119 -0.07 -7.17 -5.43
CA GLU A 119 -0.98 -8.14 -6.05
C GLU A 119 -0.83 -8.18 -7.58
N ALA A 120 -0.71 -7.03 -8.24
CA ALA A 120 -0.43 -6.95 -9.67
C ALA A 120 0.93 -7.58 -10.03
N ALA A 121 1.96 -7.37 -9.20
CA ALA A 121 3.26 -8.00 -9.40
C ALA A 121 3.20 -9.53 -9.21
N PHE A 122 2.43 -10.03 -8.25
CA PHE A 122 2.17 -11.47 -8.13
C PHE A 122 1.44 -12.01 -9.37
N ALA A 123 0.44 -11.29 -9.88
CA ALA A 123 -0.29 -11.69 -11.07
C ALA A 123 0.62 -11.73 -12.31
N ASP A 124 1.45 -10.71 -12.52
CA ASP A 124 2.46 -10.66 -13.60
C ASP A 124 3.50 -11.77 -13.47
N ALA A 125 3.97 -12.04 -12.24
CA ALA A 125 4.92 -13.10 -11.97
C ALA A 125 4.40 -14.45 -12.44
N GLY A 126 3.12 -14.76 -12.22
CA GLY A 126 2.58 -16.06 -12.62
C GLY A 126 1.74 -16.12 -13.89
N ALA A 127 1.37 -14.99 -14.50
CA ALA A 127 1.01 -14.98 -15.92
C ALA A 127 2.15 -15.55 -16.80
N ARG A 128 3.41 -15.35 -16.37
CA ARG A 128 4.59 -15.97 -16.97
C ARG A 128 4.83 -17.43 -16.56
N LEU A 129 4.18 -17.91 -15.49
CA LEU A 129 4.32 -19.27 -14.97
C LEU A 129 3.20 -20.23 -15.44
N GLY A 130 2.13 -19.72 -16.06
CA GLY A 130 1.10 -20.52 -16.74
C GLY A 130 -0.35 -20.26 -16.30
N SER A 131 -1.29 -20.86 -17.04
CA SER A 131 -2.73 -20.54 -17.02
C SER A 131 -3.49 -20.80 -15.71
N GLY A 132 -2.91 -21.56 -14.76
CA GLY A 132 -3.54 -21.85 -13.46
C GLY A 132 -3.26 -20.82 -12.35
N TRP A 133 -2.39 -19.84 -12.61
CA TRP A 133 -1.91 -18.93 -11.56
C TRP A 133 -2.95 -17.92 -11.08
N ALA A 134 -3.73 -17.34 -12.00
CA ALA A 134 -4.77 -16.37 -11.66
C ALA A 134 -5.90 -16.99 -10.79
N GLU A 135 -6.19 -18.28 -10.98
CA GLU A 135 -7.16 -19.02 -10.18
C GLU A 135 -6.63 -19.29 -8.75
N ARG A 136 -5.36 -19.71 -8.63
CA ARG A 136 -4.68 -19.99 -7.35
C ARG A 136 -4.54 -18.75 -6.47
N LEU A 137 -4.26 -17.62 -7.12
CA LEU A 137 -4.23 -16.31 -6.47
C LEU A 137 -5.63 -15.95 -5.94
N ARG A 138 -6.67 -16.00 -6.80
CA ARG A 138 -8.05 -15.61 -6.42
C ARG A 138 -8.61 -16.38 -5.22
N ARG A 139 -8.24 -17.64 -5.02
CA ARG A 139 -8.72 -18.48 -3.91
C ARG A 139 -7.89 -18.28 -2.63
N GLY A 140 -6.58 -18.09 -2.74
CA GLY A 140 -5.70 -17.75 -1.63
C GLY A 140 -5.93 -16.35 -1.02
N PHE A 141 -6.49 -15.43 -1.80
CA PHE A 141 -6.75 -14.04 -1.37
C PHE A 141 -8.04 -13.83 -0.57
N VAL A 142 -8.85 -14.87 -0.33
CA VAL A 142 -10.16 -14.75 0.34
C VAL A 142 -10.04 -14.58 1.87
N HIS A 143 -8.87 -14.81 2.46
CA HIS A 143 -8.68 -14.56 3.89
C HIS A 143 -8.01 -13.20 4.13
N TYR A 144 -8.86 -12.20 4.34
CA TYR A 144 -8.51 -10.97 5.06
C TYR A 144 -8.21 -11.32 6.51
N THR A 145 -7.01 -11.85 6.77
CA THR A 145 -6.44 -11.92 8.11
C THR A 145 -5.41 -10.82 8.21
N GLU A 146 -5.91 -9.62 8.55
CA GLU A 146 -5.13 -8.63 9.27
C GLU A 146 -4.56 -9.28 10.52
N GLU A 147 -3.27 -9.65 10.52
CA GLU A 147 -2.55 -9.82 11.77
C GLU A 147 -1.11 -9.28 11.70
N CYS A 148 -0.92 -8.33 12.61
CA CYS A 148 0.30 -8.02 13.37
C CYS A 148 1.38 -7.17 12.70
N GLU A 149 1.16 -5.86 12.88
CA GLU A 149 2.13 -4.81 13.18
C GLU A 149 3.41 -5.33 13.87
N ILE A 150 4.58 -5.06 13.29
CA ILE A 150 5.83 -4.66 13.98
C ILE A 150 6.60 -3.84 12.93
N GLY A 151 6.67 -2.50 13.01
CA GLY A 151 7.58 -1.70 13.85
C GLY A 151 8.52 -0.93 12.89
N GLN A 152 8.29 0.34 12.56
CA GLN A 152 8.65 1.51 13.36
C GLN A 152 7.65 2.64 13.08
N LEU A 153 7.03 3.16 14.15
CA LEU A 153 6.03 4.24 14.20
C LEU A 153 4.59 3.83 13.81
N GLN A 154 3.89 3.27 14.81
CA GLN A 154 2.42 3.34 14.88
C GLN A 154 1.99 4.81 14.88
N VAL A 155 1.30 5.23 13.81
CA VAL A 155 0.44 6.42 13.86
C VAL A 155 -1.01 5.94 13.73
N GLY A 156 -1.42 5.05 14.63
CA GLY A 156 -2.84 4.81 14.85
C GLY A 156 -3.47 6.04 15.51
N PRO A 157 -4.78 6.32 15.30
CA PRO A 157 -5.50 7.25 16.17
C PRO A 157 -5.34 6.79 17.63
N PRO A 158 -5.26 7.70 18.62
CA PRO A 158 -5.15 7.29 20.01
C PRO A 158 -6.35 6.40 20.34
N SER A 159 -6.08 5.15 20.72
CA SER A 159 -7.06 4.25 21.33
C SER A 159 -7.48 4.83 22.67
N GLY A 160 -8.38 5.80 22.64
CA GLY A 160 -9.13 6.27 23.80
C GLY A 160 -10.21 5.25 24.08
N CYS A 161 -9.95 4.36 25.03
CA CYS A 161 -11.01 3.61 25.69
C CYS A 161 -11.91 4.61 26.44
N HIS A 162 -13.20 4.60 26.14
CA HIS A 162 -14.25 5.07 27.04
C HIS A 162 -15.41 4.08 26.96
#